data_AF-A0AAU8NQE0-F1
#
_entry.id   AF-A0AAU8NQE0-F1
#
_cell.length_a   1.000
_cell.length_b   1.000
_cell.length_c   1.000
_cell.angle_alpha   90.00
_cell.angle_beta   90.00
_cell.angle_gamma   90.00
#
_symmetry.space_group_name_H-M   'P 1'
#
loop_
_entity.id
_entity.type
_entity.pdbx_description
1 polymer ?
#
loop_
_entity_poly.entity_id
_entity_poly.type
_entity_poly.pdbx_seq_one_letter_code
_entity_poly.pdbx_strand_id
1 'polypeptide(L)'
;MGLNAKLLVSSLLENPANKADKNIVKRQLGRFPRGMVAVGARCVCGRPLAVITRPCLEDGTPFPTTCYLTSPEAVKAASHLEAQGFMKECNDLLNTNEEVAKKYEYAHKAYLEFRKELANRLNDSEEHIKNMSAGGMPVRVKCLHALLAQSLVMGRGVNPIGDIVLDKIASEFSPKVCKCTTPWEDNDYAQNEDEESLNLGCKKVNREGVSNKSVCVAAIDCGTNSIRLKIARVDENGMKDVVPRMLRVVRLGQGIDETHMFAPDALERVKEAAKEFAKVLSEHKVDAIRFVATSATRDALNRDVFEQMMFEELGVHPEVISGTEEAALSFLGATSVVSRKDLQAPYLVIDLGGGSTELVLGGDGVNIAEDKVDSAYSMNIGSVRMTERHLHTDPPTEEEISCAIKDIDKNIDEALKHVKAGKARTIIGVSGTVTTMAALAIGLKHYDHKAVDGVKIALDQAYTVNDRFLHMSRERRRTYATIHPGRVDVVGGGAVVLSRVLERLAKEAYQDHGGVLETFVASEHGLLDGITLDLGRRTLATR
;
A
#
# COMPACT_ATOMS: atom_id res chain seq x y z
N MET A 1 -21.00 -42.01 -0.73
CA MET A 1 -19.75 -42.37 -0.02
C MET A 1 -19.30 -41.13 0.73
N GLY A 2 -19.21 -41.17 2.06
CA GLY A 2 -18.82 -40.01 2.85
C GLY A 2 -17.33 -39.71 2.72
N LEU A 3 -16.95 -38.43 2.84
CA LEU A 3 -15.56 -38.00 2.89
C LEU A 3 -14.85 -38.64 4.09
N ASN A 4 -13.69 -39.29 3.87
CA ASN A 4 -12.84 -39.73 4.97
C ASN A 4 -11.76 -38.67 5.25
N ALA A 5 -12.04 -37.78 6.22
CA ALA A 5 -11.16 -36.68 6.60
C ALA A 5 -9.74 -37.15 6.96
N LYS A 6 -9.60 -38.28 7.66
CA LYS A 6 -8.29 -38.82 8.07
C LYS A 6 -7.42 -39.25 6.89
N LEU A 7 -8.02 -39.93 5.92
CA LEU A 7 -7.31 -40.33 4.70
C LEU A 7 -6.92 -39.11 3.86
N LEU A 8 -7.81 -38.13 3.72
CA LEU A 8 -7.52 -36.91 2.97
C LEU A 8 -6.37 -36.11 3.62
N VAL A 9 -6.40 -35.89 4.94
CA VAL A 9 -5.30 -35.21 5.66
C VAL A 9 -3.99 -35.99 5.55
N SER A 10 -4.02 -37.32 5.68
CA SER A 10 -2.82 -38.15 5.56
C SER A 10 -2.18 -38.01 4.17
N SER A 11 -2.97 -38.11 3.09
CA SER A 11 -2.49 -37.94 1.72
C SER A 11 -1.88 -36.55 1.46
N LEU A 12 -2.48 -35.50 2.02
CA LEU A 12 -1.98 -34.13 1.89
C LEU A 12 -0.68 -33.90 2.66
N LEU A 13 -0.54 -34.50 3.85
CA LEU A 13 0.67 -34.35 4.68
C LEU A 13 1.82 -35.26 4.22
N GLU A 14 1.52 -36.37 3.53
CA GLU A 14 2.53 -37.18 2.83
C GLU A 14 3.18 -36.42 1.66
N ASN A 15 2.47 -35.44 1.09
CA ASN A 15 2.93 -34.62 -0.03
C ASN A 15 2.83 -33.12 0.30
N PRO A 16 3.64 -32.61 1.25
CA PRO A 16 3.57 -31.22 1.66
C PRO A 16 3.96 -30.28 0.51
N ALA A 17 3.52 -29.03 0.60
CA ALA A 17 3.81 -28.00 -0.38
C ALA A 17 5.32 -27.74 -0.47
N ASN A 18 5.91 -28.08 -1.61
CA ASN A 18 7.33 -27.84 -1.86
C ASN A 18 7.60 -26.38 -2.27
N LYS A 19 8.88 -26.03 -2.48
CA LYS A 19 9.29 -24.66 -2.85
C LYS A 19 8.68 -24.21 -4.19
N ALA A 20 8.61 -25.11 -5.18
CA ALA A 20 8.00 -24.83 -6.47
C ALA A 20 6.49 -24.54 -6.34
N ASP A 21 5.77 -25.33 -5.55
CA ASP A 21 4.35 -25.10 -5.26
C ASP A 21 4.13 -23.73 -4.62
N LYS A 22 4.95 -23.38 -3.62
CA LYS A 22 4.87 -22.08 -2.93
C LYS A 22 5.22 -20.92 -3.85
N ASN A 23 6.17 -21.08 -4.78
CA ASN A 23 6.53 -20.07 -5.76
C ASN A 23 5.42 -19.86 -6.79
N ILE A 24 4.85 -20.93 -7.33
CA ILE A 24 3.72 -20.85 -8.27
C ILE A 24 2.55 -20.16 -7.57
N VAL A 25 2.22 -20.56 -6.35
CA VAL A 25 1.13 -19.93 -5.59
C VAL A 25 1.45 -18.48 -5.24
N LYS A 26 2.72 -18.14 -4.93
CA LYS A 26 3.14 -16.75 -4.73
C LYS A 26 2.85 -15.89 -5.96
N ARG A 27 3.14 -16.41 -7.16
CA ARG A 27 2.84 -15.72 -8.42
C ARG A 27 1.33 -15.64 -8.69
N GLN A 28 0.60 -16.73 -8.43
CA GLN A 28 -0.85 -16.76 -8.56
C GLN A 28 -1.56 -15.72 -7.67
N LEU A 29 -1.07 -15.54 -6.43
CA LEU A 29 -1.65 -14.63 -5.44
C LEU A 29 -1.04 -13.22 -5.45
N GLY A 30 0.08 -13.01 -6.14
CA GLY A 30 0.88 -11.78 -6.04
C GLY A 30 1.53 -11.56 -4.66
N ARG A 31 1.49 -12.56 -3.76
CA ARG A 31 2.04 -12.50 -2.38
C ARG A 31 2.43 -13.89 -1.89
N PHE A 32 3.35 -14.00 -0.94
CA PHE A 32 3.76 -15.31 -0.40
C PHE A 32 2.59 -16.02 0.31
N PRO A 33 2.35 -17.33 0.04
CA PRO A 33 1.24 -18.06 0.63
C PRO A 33 1.49 -18.40 2.11
N ARG A 34 1.01 -17.53 3.01
CA ARG A 34 1.11 -17.71 4.46
C ARG A 34 0.37 -18.97 4.91
N GLY A 35 1.02 -19.77 5.76
CA GLY A 35 0.41 -20.96 6.36
C GLY A 35 0.09 -22.08 5.36
N MET A 36 0.63 -22.06 4.14
CA MET A 36 0.40 -23.13 3.16
C MET A 36 1.08 -24.44 3.58
N VAL A 37 0.26 -25.47 3.75
CA VAL A 37 0.68 -26.82 4.20
C VAL A 37 0.88 -27.73 3.00
N ALA A 38 -0.09 -27.79 2.09
CA ALA A 38 -0.10 -28.70 0.95
C ALA A 38 -0.89 -28.09 -0.22
N VAL A 39 -0.74 -28.69 -1.40
CA VAL A 39 -1.62 -28.38 -2.54
C VAL A 39 -2.83 -29.30 -2.46
N GLY A 40 -4.02 -28.71 -2.28
CA GLY A 40 -5.26 -29.46 -2.10
C GLY A 40 -5.89 -29.92 -3.41
N ALA A 41 -5.66 -29.18 -4.50
CA ALA A 41 -6.10 -29.56 -5.84
C ALA A 41 -5.15 -29.01 -6.90
N ARG A 42 -4.93 -29.77 -7.96
CA ARG A 42 -4.06 -29.39 -9.10
C ARG A 42 -4.82 -29.35 -10.41
N CYS A 43 -4.37 -28.48 -11.30
CA CYS A 43 -4.76 -28.46 -12.70
C CYS A 43 -4.11 -29.65 -13.43
N VAL A 44 -4.61 -30.05 -14.60
CA VAL A 44 -3.95 -31.08 -15.43
C VAL A 44 -2.52 -30.74 -15.82
N CYS A 45 -2.11 -29.46 -15.79
CA CYS A 45 -0.72 -29.06 -16.00
C CYS A 45 0.17 -29.16 -14.74
N GLY A 46 -0.38 -29.62 -13.61
CA GLY A 46 0.34 -29.76 -12.34
C GLY A 46 0.30 -28.53 -11.43
N ARG A 47 -0.14 -27.36 -11.92
CA ARG A 47 -0.22 -26.13 -11.11
C ARG A 47 -1.29 -26.23 -10.00
N PRO A 48 -1.06 -25.61 -8.82
CA PRO A 48 -2.06 -25.52 -7.77
C PRO A 48 -3.33 -24.79 -8.24
N LEU A 49 -4.49 -25.38 -7.95
CA LEU A 49 -5.82 -24.75 -8.11
C LEU A 49 -6.33 -24.25 -6.77
N ALA A 50 -6.18 -25.07 -5.74
CA ALA A 50 -6.50 -24.75 -4.36
C ALA A 50 -5.42 -25.31 -3.45
N VAL A 51 -5.13 -24.60 -2.36
CA VAL A 51 -4.12 -24.97 -1.37
C VAL A 51 -4.79 -25.24 -0.03
N ILE A 52 -4.08 -26.00 0.80
CA ILE A 52 -4.44 -26.26 2.19
C ILE A 52 -3.63 -25.33 3.07
N THR A 53 -4.30 -24.54 3.89
CA THR A 53 -3.63 -23.68 4.87
C THR A 53 -3.85 -24.18 6.28
N ARG A 54 -2.91 -23.87 7.16
CA ARG A 54 -3.03 -24.09 8.60
C ARG A 54 -4.26 -23.36 9.14
N PRO A 55 -4.95 -23.90 10.16
CA PRO A 55 -6.01 -23.19 10.91
C PRO A 55 -5.48 -22.01 11.73
N CYS A 56 -4.21 -22.05 12.09
CA CYS A 56 -3.50 -21.03 12.84
C CYS A 56 -2.09 -20.88 12.25
N LEU A 57 -1.61 -19.65 12.10
CA LEU A 57 -0.22 -19.40 11.71
C LEU A 57 0.72 -19.72 12.88
N GLU A 58 2.00 -19.90 12.59
CA GLU A 58 3.02 -20.21 13.61
C GLU A 58 3.15 -19.13 14.70
N ASP A 59 2.73 -17.89 14.39
CA ASP A 59 2.69 -16.76 15.33
C ASP A 59 1.41 -16.70 16.18
N GLY A 60 0.52 -17.70 16.06
CA GLY A 60 -0.77 -17.76 16.77
C GLY A 60 -1.91 -17.00 16.07
N THR A 61 -1.68 -16.40 14.90
CA THR A 61 -2.73 -15.68 14.16
C THR A 61 -3.75 -16.67 13.59
N PRO A 62 -5.06 -16.53 13.90
CA PRO A 62 -6.10 -17.39 13.33
C PRO A 62 -6.19 -17.26 11.80
N PHE A 63 -6.33 -18.39 11.10
CA PHE A 63 -6.48 -18.44 9.65
C PHE A 63 -7.70 -19.29 9.27
N PRO A 64 -8.88 -18.66 9.10
CA PRO A 64 -10.16 -19.38 9.03
C PRO A 64 -10.37 -20.18 7.74
N THR A 65 -9.63 -19.91 6.66
CA THR A 65 -9.89 -20.51 5.34
C THR A 65 -8.88 -21.61 5.00
N THR A 66 -9.15 -22.83 5.45
CA THR A 66 -8.32 -24.02 5.26
C THR A 66 -8.21 -24.47 3.81
N CYS A 67 -9.31 -24.48 3.05
CA CYS A 67 -9.29 -24.71 1.59
C CYS A 67 -9.31 -23.36 0.89
N TYR A 68 -8.20 -22.96 0.27
CA TYR A 68 -8.03 -21.64 -0.31
C TYR A 68 -7.81 -21.72 -1.83
N LEU A 69 -8.67 -21.08 -2.63
CA LEU A 69 -8.56 -21.07 -4.08
C LEU A 69 -7.42 -20.13 -4.52
N THR A 70 -6.51 -20.62 -5.35
CA THR A 70 -5.33 -19.84 -5.78
C THR A 70 -5.24 -19.65 -7.29
N SER A 71 -5.78 -20.56 -8.11
CA SER A 71 -5.69 -20.41 -9.57
C SER A 71 -6.37 -19.11 -10.04
N PRO A 72 -5.66 -18.22 -10.75
CA PRO A 72 -6.24 -16.98 -11.27
C PRO A 72 -7.46 -17.21 -12.15
N GLU A 73 -7.44 -18.28 -12.95
CA GLU A 73 -8.54 -18.65 -13.86
C GLU A 73 -9.77 -19.11 -13.08
N ALA A 74 -9.59 -19.96 -12.06
CA ALA A 74 -10.68 -20.42 -11.20
C ALA A 74 -11.24 -19.26 -10.37
N VAL A 75 -10.37 -18.38 -9.86
CA VAL A 75 -10.76 -17.19 -9.09
C VAL A 75 -11.57 -16.24 -9.97
N LYS A 76 -11.07 -15.92 -11.17
CA LYS A 76 -11.76 -15.06 -12.13
C LYS A 76 -13.15 -15.60 -12.49
N ALA A 77 -13.24 -16.89 -12.80
CA ALA A 77 -14.52 -17.50 -13.18
C ALA A 77 -15.53 -17.52 -12.02
N ALA A 78 -15.08 -17.78 -10.79
CA ALA A 78 -15.93 -17.66 -9.60
C ALA A 78 -16.37 -16.20 -9.36
N SER A 79 -15.45 -15.23 -9.50
CA SER A 79 -15.76 -13.80 -9.37
C SER A 79 -16.76 -13.30 -10.40
N HIS A 80 -16.72 -13.80 -11.64
CA HIS A 80 -17.73 -13.47 -12.64
C HIS A 80 -19.14 -13.92 -12.22
N LEU A 81 -19.28 -15.13 -11.66
CA LEU A 81 -20.56 -15.59 -11.13
C LEU A 81 -21.02 -14.75 -9.93
N GLU A 82 -20.11 -14.37 -9.04
CA GLU A 82 -20.43 -13.48 -7.91
C GLU A 82 -20.94 -12.12 -8.39
N ALA A 83 -20.28 -11.52 -9.38
CA ALA A 83 -20.66 -10.24 -9.97
C ALA A 83 -22.02 -10.30 -10.70
N GLN A 84 -22.38 -11.46 -11.25
CA GLN A 84 -23.70 -11.70 -11.85
C GLN A 84 -24.82 -11.90 -10.80
N GLY A 85 -24.49 -11.83 -9.50
CA GLY A 85 -25.47 -12.00 -8.43
C GLY A 85 -25.79 -13.46 -8.10
N PHE A 86 -25.01 -14.42 -8.61
CA PHE A 86 -25.29 -15.85 -8.45
C PHE A 86 -25.30 -16.31 -6.98
N MET A 87 -24.61 -15.60 -6.08
CA MET A 87 -24.70 -15.86 -4.63
C MET A 87 -26.12 -15.71 -4.09
N LYS A 88 -26.90 -14.75 -4.61
CA LYS A 88 -28.30 -14.60 -4.22
C LYS A 88 -29.11 -15.82 -4.63
N GLU A 89 -28.94 -16.29 -5.88
CA GLU A 89 -29.59 -17.52 -6.37
C GLU A 89 -29.23 -18.75 -5.51
N CYS A 90 -27.96 -18.89 -5.12
CA CYS A 90 -27.54 -19.98 -4.22
C CYS A 90 -28.18 -19.87 -2.83
N ASN A 91 -28.32 -18.66 -2.28
CA ASN A 91 -29.00 -18.46 -1.00
C ASN A 91 -30.50 -18.76 -1.12
N ASP A 92 -31.15 -18.34 -2.21
CA ASP A 92 -32.55 -18.65 -2.49
C ASP A 92 -32.75 -20.17 -2.65
N LEU A 93 -31.81 -20.87 -3.32
CA LEU A 93 -31.80 -22.32 -3.43
C LEU A 93 -31.68 -23.01 -2.07
N LEU A 94 -30.82 -22.52 -1.18
CA LEU A 94 -30.69 -23.06 0.19
C LEU A 94 -31.97 -22.87 1.01
N ASN A 95 -32.69 -21.76 0.81
CA ASN A 95 -33.94 -21.49 1.51
C ASN A 95 -35.12 -22.30 0.97
N THR A 96 -35.11 -22.65 -0.32
CA THR A 96 -36.26 -23.28 -1.01
C THR A 96 -36.11 -24.78 -1.21
N ASN A 97 -34.88 -25.32 -1.17
CA ASN A 97 -34.61 -26.74 -1.40
C ASN A 97 -33.98 -27.41 -0.15
N GLU A 98 -34.80 -28.14 0.60
CA GLU A 98 -34.40 -28.81 1.84
C GLU A 98 -33.30 -29.87 1.63
N GLU A 99 -33.26 -30.53 0.46
CA GLU A 99 -32.23 -31.53 0.16
C GLU A 99 -30.86 -30.87 -0.04
N VAL A 100 -30.81 -29.74 -0.76
CA VAL A 100 -29.58 -28.97 -0.95
C VAL A 100 -29.11 -28.39 0.38
N ALA A 101 -30.02 -27.88 1.22
CA ALA A 101 -29.69 -27.39 2.56
C ALA A 101 -29.06 -28.49 3.43
N LYS A 102 -29.64 -29.69 3.47
CA LYS A 102 -29.08 -30.85 4.21
C LYS A 102 -27.69 -31.25 3.70
N LYS A 103 -27.48 -31.25 2.37
CA LYS A 103 -26.17 -31.52 1.77
C LYS A 103 -25.15 -30.42 2.09
N TYR A 104 -25.58 -29.16 2.17
CA TYR A 104 -24.72 -28.03 2.54
C TYR A 104 -24.35 -28.04 4.04
N GLU A 105 -25.26 -28.50 4.91
CA GLU A 105 -24.95 -28.78 6.31
C GLU A 105 -23.97 -29.95 6.47
N TYR A 106 -24.10 -30.99 5.65
CA TYR A 106 -23.10 -32.06 5.58
C TYR A 106 -21.74 -31.51 5.15
N ALA A 107 -21.69 -30.66 4.13
CA ALA A 107 -20.46 -30.01 3.66
C ALA A 107 -19.76 -29.20 4.77
N HIS A 108 -20.54 -28.50 5.60
CA HIS A 108 -20.06 -27.79 6.79
C HIS A 108 -19.41 -28.73 7.80
N LYS A 109 -20.11 -29.83 8.16
CA LYS A 109 -19.59 -30.82 9.12
C LYS A 109 -18.31 -31.50 8.61
N ALA A 110 -18.30 -31.89 7.33
CA ALA A 110 -17.13 -32.47 6.69
C ALA A 110 -15.92 -31.49 6.68
N TYR A 111 -16.18 -30.19 6.48
CA TYR A 111 -15.14 -29.16 6.57
C TYR A 111 -14.54 -29.08 7.99
N LEU A 112 -15.39 -29.05 9.02
CA LEU A 112 -14.94 -28.96 10.41
C LEU A 112 -14.16 -30.21 10.83
N GLU A 113 -14.61 -31.40 10.43
CA GLU A 113 -13.89 -32.65 10.69
C GLU A 113 -12.52 -32.67 10.00
N PHE A 114 -12.46 -32.25 8.74
CA PHE A 114 -11.21 -32.14 7.99
C PHE A 114 -10.24 -31.16 8.65
N ARG A 115 -10.71 -29.96 9.02
CA ARG A 115 -9.88 -28.94 9.66
C ARG A 115 -9.38 -29.41 11.02
N LYS A 116 -10.23 -30.04 11.82
CA LYS A 116 -9.87 -30.58 13.14
C LYS A 116 -8.80 -31.66 13.05
N GLU A 117 -8.93 -32.58 12.09
CA GLU A 117 -7.90 -33.59 11.87
C GLU A 117 -6.58 -32.93 11.43
N LEU A 118 -6.62 -31.93 10.54
CA LEU A 118 -5.43 -31.17 10.14
C LEU A 118 -4.78 -30.44 11.34
N ALA A 119 -5.58 -29.76 12.16
CA ALA A 119 -5.12 -29.05 13.35
C ALA A 119 -4.42 -29.98 14.34
N ASN A 120 -5.02 -31.14 14.61
CA ASN A 120 -4.45 -32.15 15.49
C ASN A 120 -3.10 -32.66 14.97
N ARG A 121 -2.98 -32.89 13.65
CA ARG A 121 -1.73 -33.36 13.02
C ARG A 121 -0.62 -32.31 13.01
N LEU A 122 -1.00 -31.04 12.93
CA LEU A 122 -0.07 -29.90 12.88
C LEU A 122 0.20 -29.27 14.25
N ASN A 123 -0.48 -29.74 15.30
CA ASN A 123 -0.46 -29.18 16.65
C ASN A 123 -0.91 -27.70 16.70
N ASP A 124 -1.94 -27.36 15.92
CA ASP A 124 -2.54 -26.02 15.86
C ASP A 124 -3.79 -25.92 16.75
N SER A 125 -4.08 -24.71 17.26
CA SER A 125 -5.35 -24.39 17.93
C SER A 125 -6.43 -23.97 16.93
N GLU A 126 -7.67 -24.42 17.17
CA GLU A 126 -8.86 -23.99 16.43
C GLU A 126 -9.87 -23.22 17.29
N GLU A 127 -9.54 -22.90 18.55
CA GLU A 127 -10.49 -22.31 19.50
C GLU A 127 -11.13 -21.01 18.97
N HIS A 128 -10.33 -20.20 18.27
CA HIS A 128 -10.75 -18.91 17.72
C HIS A 128 -11.71 -19.00 16.52
N ILE A 129 -11.85 -20.19 15.93
CA ILE A 129 -12.69 -20.45 14.73
C ILE A 129 -13.60 -21.66 14.93
N LYS A 130 -13.88 -21.99 16.20
CA LYS A 130 -14.73 -23.12 16.58
C LYS A 130 -16.09 -23.02 15.91
N ASN A 131 -16.53 -24.11 15.28
CA ASN A 131 -17.79 -24.20 14.52
C ASN A 131 -17.90 -23.23 13.32
N MET A 132 -16.82 -22.56 12.91
CA MET A 132 -16.83 -21.65 11.76
C MET A 132 -16.17 -22.31 10.55
N SER A 133 -16.94 -22.76 9.56
CA SER A 133 -16.42 -23.21 8.27
C SER A 133 -16.29 -22.05 7.27
N ALA A 134 -15.81 -22.32 6.05
CA ALA A 134 -15.62 -21.29 5.03
C ALA A 134 -16.91 -20.98 4.23
N GLY A 135 -16.91 -19.86 3.49
CA GLY A 135 -17.94 -19.52 2.50
C GLY A 135 -19.33 -19.18 3.04
N GLY A 136 -19.50 -19.02 4.36
CA GLY A 136 -20.79 -18.70 5.00
C GLY A 136 -21.63 -19.92 5.42
N MET A 137 -21.15 -21.13 5.16
CA MET A 137 -21.75 -22.40 5.59
C MET A 137 -22.07 -22.43 7.10
N PRO A 138 -23.11 -23.17 7.52
CA PRO A 138 -24.06 -23.92 6.69
C PRO A 138 -25.30 -23.10 6.28
N VAL A 139 -25.43 -21.87 6.74
CA VAL A 139 -26.71 -21.14 6.67
C VAL A 139 -26.82 -20.20 5.47
N ARG A 140 -25.69 -19.80 4.88
CA ARG A 140 -25.69 -18.90 3.72
C ARG A 140 -24.46 -19.09 2.84
N VAL A 141 -24.51 -18.51 1.66
CA VAL A 141 -23.38 -18.38 0.74
C VAL A 141 -22.89 -16.93 0.80
N LYS A 142 -21.65 -16.75 1.27
CA LYS A 142 -20.95 -15.46 1.35
C LYS A 142 -19.79 -15.33 0.35
N CYS A 143 -19.25 -16.45 -0.14
CA CYS A 143 -18.09 -16.46 -1.03
C CYS A 143 -18.05 -17.79 -1.80
N LEU A 144 -18.16 -17.72 -3.13
CA LEU A 144 -18.11 -18.87 -4.02
C LEU A 144 -16.71 -19.46 -4.14
N HIS A 145 -15.64 -18.64 -4.02
CA HIS A 145 -14.25 -19.13 -4.09
C HIS A 145 -13.96 -20.18 -3.02
N ALA A 146 -14.43 -19.95 -1.79
CA ALA A 146 -14.24 -20.86 -0.67
C ALA A 146 -14.97 -22.20 -0.86
N LEU A 147 -16.20 -22.16 -1.41
CA LEU A 147 -17.01 -23.36 -1.64
C LEU A 147 -16.49 -24.16 -2.85
N LEU A 148 -16.04 -23.45 -3.89
CA LEU A 148 -15.35 -24.03 -5.04
C LEU A 148 -14.04 -24.70 -4.61
N ALA A 149 -13.22 -24.02 -3.79
CA ALA A 149 -11.99 -24.60 -3.24
C ALA A 149 -12.28 -25.87 -2.44
N GLN A 150 -13.30 -25.87 -1.58
CA GLN A 150 -13.68 -27.07 -0.84
C GLN A 150 -14.04 -28.22 -1.78
N SER A 151 -14.81 -27.96 -2.84
CA SER A 151 -15.22 -29.02 -3.79
C SER A 151 -14.05 -29.56 -4.60
N LEU A 152 -13.10 -28.70 -4.97
CA LEU A 152 -11.88 -29.11 -5.65
C LEU A 152 -10.98 -29.98 -4.75
N VAL A 153 -10.90 -29.67 -3.45
CA VAL A 153 -10.07 -30.39 -2.49
C VAL A 153 -10.72 -31.69 -2.01
N MET A 154 -11.98 -31.61 -1.59
CA MET A 154 -12.68 -32.74 -0.95
C MET A 154 -13.38 -33.65 -1.97
N GLY A 155 -13.45 -33.21 -3.23
CA GLY A 155 -14.08 -33.93 -4.31
C GLY A 155 -15.57 -33.58 -4.49
N ARG A 156 -16.07 -33.87 -5.69
CA ARG A 156 -17.48 -33.70 -6.04
C ARG A 156 -18.38 -34.53 -5.13
N GLY A 157 -19.54 -33.96 -4.80
CA GLY A 157 -20.55 -34.54 -3.93
C GLY A 157 -20.40 -34.16 -2.45
N VAL A 158 -19.31 -33.48 -2.07
CA VAL A 158 -19.10 -33.02 -0.69
C VAL A 158 -19.78 -31.67 -0.44
N ASN A 159 -19.62 -30.71 -1.35
CA ASN A 159 -20.25 -29.39 -1.23
C ASN A 159 -21.15 -29.11 -2.43
N PRO A 160 -22.49 -29.15 -2.27
CA PRO A 160 -23.41 -29.04 -3.40
C PRO A 160 -23.33 -27.68 -4.10
N ILE A 161 -23.07 -26.58 -3.37
CA ILE A 161 -22.95 -25.26 -3.98
C ILE A 161 -21.64 -25.13 -4.75
N GLY A 162 -20.53 -25.61 -4.18
CA GLY A 162 -19.26 -25.58 -4.90
C GLY A 162 -19.25 -26.47 -6.15
N ASP A 163 -19.99 -27.58 -6.14
CA ASP A 163 -20.22 -28.41 -7.33
C ASP A 163 -21.02 -27.67 -8.41
N ILE A 164 -22.10 -26.98 -8.03
CA ILE A 164 -22.90 -26.15 -8.95
C ILE A 164 -22.04 -25.03 -9.54
N VAL A 165 -21.21 -24.38 -8.73
CA VAL A 165 -20.26 -23.37 -9.21
C VAL A 165 -19.31 -23.98 -10.24
N LEU A 166 -18.74 -25.15 -9.94
CA LEU A 166 -17.82 -25.85 -10.84
C LEU A 166 -18.49 -26.23 -12.17
N ASP A 167 -19.78 -26.59 -12.17
CA ASP A 167 -20.55 -26.84 -13.40
C ASP A 167 -20.81 -25.54 -14.18
N LYS A 168 -21.21 -24.46 -13.50
CA LYS A 168 -21.51 -23.17 -14.16
C LYS A 168 -20.30 -22.51 -14.79
N ILE A 169 -19.13 -22.65 -14.18
CA ILE A 169 -17.90 -22.07 -14.73
C ILE A 169 -17.22 -22.96 -15.78
N ALA A 170 -17.75 -24.14 -16.11
CA ALA A 170 -17.06 -25.14 -16.93
C ALA A 170 -16.58 -24.63 -18.30
N SER A 171 -17.27 -23.66 -18.89
CA SER A 171 -16.87 -22.99 -20.14
C SER A 171 -15.67 -22.06 -19.96
N GLU A 172 -15.57 -21.39 -18.82
CA GLU A 172 -14.51 -20.44 -18.47
C GLU A 172 -13.30 -21.14 -17.85
N PHE A 173 -13.54 -22.07 -16.93
CA PHE A 173 -12.53 -22.82 -16.19
C PHE A 173 -12.98 -24.28 -15.99
N SER A 174 -12.05 -25.22 -16.22
CA SER A 174 -12.25 -26.62 -15.85
C SER A 174 -10.95 -27.19 -15.29
N PRO A 175 -10.98 -27.92 -14.16
CA PRO A 175 -9.78 -28.56 -13.64
C PRO A 175 -9.22 -29.61 -14.61
N LYS A 176 -10.03 -30.08 -15.58
CA LYS A 176 -9.67 -31.07 -16.60
C LYS A 176 -9.05 -30.48 -17.87
N VAL A 177 -9.13 -29.16 -18.07
CA VAL A 177 -8.62 -28.48 -19.28
C VAL A 177 -7.75 -27.32 -18.84
N CYS A 178 -6.44 -27.40 -19.12
CA CYS A 178 -5.52 -26.36 -18.70
C CYS A 178 -5.77 -25.04 -19.43
N LYS A 179 -6.02 -23.98 -18.66
CA LYS A 179 -6.04 -22.58 -19.11
C LYS A 179 -5.10 -21.69 -18.31
N CYS A 180 -4.15 -22.28 -17.57
CA CYS A 180 -3.27 -21.54 -16.68
C CYS A 180 -2.39 -20.53 -17.44
N THR A 181 -2.45 -19.29 -16.99
CA THR A 181 -1.75 -18.12 -17.56
C THR A 181 -0.50 -17.73 -16.79
N THR A 182 -0.34 -18.23 -15.55
CA THR A 182 0.86 -17.98 -14.74
C THR A 182 2.10 -18.61 -15.40
N PRO A 183 3.15 -17.83 -15.75
CA PRO A 183 4.35 -18.36 -16.40
C PRO A 183 5.05 -19.46 -15.59
N TRP A 184 5.69 -20.41 -16.28
CA TRP A 184 6.72 -21.28 -15.70
C TRP A 184 8.07 -20.55 -15.75
N GLU A 185 8.86 -20.63 -14.69
CA GLU A 185 10.25 -20.15 -14.66
C GLU A 185 11.22 -21.33 -14.46
N ASP A 186 12.48 -21.19 -14.90
CA ASP A 186 13.50 -22.26 -14.87
C ASP A 186 13.70 -22.88 -13.46
N ASN A 187 13.40 -22.11 -12.40
CA ASN A 187 13.48 -22.53 -11.00
C ASN A 187 12.26 -23.32 -10.48
N ASP A 188 11.22 -23.52 -11.30
CA ASP A 188 10.01 -24.26 -10.91
C ASP A 188 10.23 -25.79 -10.92
N TYR A 189 11.32 -26.26 -11.54
CA TYR A 189 11.71 -27.68 -11.59
C TYR A 189 12.96 -28.00 -10.76
N ALA A 190 13.59 -27.02 -10.10
CA ALA A 190 14.79 -27.24 -9.30
C ALA A 190 14.43 -28.03 -8.03
N GLN A 191 14.54 -29.34 -8.10
CA GLN A 191 14.62 -30.20 -6.91
C GLN A 191 16.00 -29.98 -6.27
N ASN A 192 15.97 -29.82 -4.94
CA ASN A 192 17.07 -29.89 -3.98
C ASN A 192 18.48 -30.00 -4.59
N GLU A 193 19.28 -28.94 -4.46
CA GLU A 193 20.72 -29.09 -4.22
C GLU A 193 21.25 -27.80 -3.56
N ASP A 194 21.89 -28.00 -2.42
CA ASP A 194 22.79 -27.05 -1.78
C ASP A 194 23.98 -26.81 -2.71
N GLU A 195 24.49 -25.57 -2.76
CA GLU A 195 25.92 -25.26 -2.60
C GLU A 195 26.29 -23.84 -3.06
N GLU A 196 27.21 -23.29 -2.28
CA GLU A 196 28.11 -22.19 -2.57
C GLU A 196 28.74 -22.24 -3.97
N SER A 197 28.97 -21.05 -4.53
CA SER A 197 30.29 -20.55 -4.97
C SER A 197 30.33 -19.84 -6.34
N LEU A 198 30.97 -18.66 -6.30
CA LEU A 198 31.91 -18.06 -7.25
C LEU A 198 31.46 -17.59 -8.65
N ASN A 199 31.54 -16.25 -8.78
CA ASN A 199 31.99 -15.45 -9.92
C ASN A 199 32.48 -16.18 -11.19
N LEU A 200 32.00 -15.74 -12.36
CA LEU A 200 32.87 -15.33 -13.47
C LEU A 200 32.10 -14.45 -14.48
N GLY A 201 32.76 -13.38 -14.91
CA GLY A 201 32.16 -12.30 -15.68
C GLY A 201 31.85 -12.63 -17.14
N CYS A 202 31.04 -11.76 -17.74
CA CYS A 202 31.03 -11.60 -19.19
C CYS A 202 31.03 -10.10 -19.52
N LYS A 203 32.17 -9.63 -20.04
CA LYS A 203 32.26 -8.36 -20.76
C LYS A 203 31.27 -8.39 -21.92
N LYS A 204 30.45 -7.35 -22.06
CA LYS A 204 29.90 -6.93 -23.35
C LYS A 204 30.28 -5.47 -23.57
N VAL A 205 30.89 -5.25 -24.73
CA VAL A 205 31.34 -3.96 -25.25
C VAL A 205 30.33 -3.49 -26.32
N ASN A 206 30.22 -2.17 -26.46
CA ASN A 206 29.48 -1.34 -27.44
C ASN A 206 28.04 -0.94 -27.04
N ARG A 207 27.64 0.34 -27.11
CA ARG A 207 28.04 1.41 -28.03
C ARG A 207 28.16 2.80 -27.35
N GLU A 208 29.14 3.58 -27.80
CA GLU A 208 29.22 5.03 -27.58
C GLU A 208 28.10 5.77 -28.34
N GLY A 209 27.59 6.85 -27.72
CA GLY A 209 27.51 8.13 -28.40
C GLY A 209 26.18 8.61 -28.98
N VAL A 210 25.12 8.70 -28.15
CA VAL A 210 24.23 9.87 -28.24
C VAL A 210 24.36 10.58 -26.90
N SER A 211 25.07 11.71 -26.87
CA SER A 211 25.15 12.56 -25.69
C SER A 211 23.77 13.19 -25.47
N ASN A 212 22.90 12.54 -24.71
CA ASN A 212 21.70 13.20 -24.20
C ASN A 212 22.15 14.37 -23.32
N LYS A 213 21.78 15.59 -23.71
CA LYS A 213 22.00 16.79 -22.88
C LYS A 213 21.42 16.49 -21.49
N SER A 214 22.23 16.65 -20.46
CA SER A 214 21.82 16.49 -19.06
C SER A 214 22.26 17.69 -18.24
N VAL A 215 21.51 17.97 -17.17
CA VAL A 215 21.83 18.99 -16.17
C VAL A 215 21.90 18.36 -14.79
N CYS A 216 22.81 18.80 -13.94
CA CYS A 216 22.91 18.41 -12.55
C CYS A 216 22.23 19.48 -11.70
N VAL A 217 21.14 19.17 -11.01
CA VAL A 217 20.38 20.15 -10.23
C VAL A 217 20.23 19.70 -8.78
N ALA A 218 20.09 20.67 -7.87
CA ALA A 218 19.78 20.43 -6.48
C ALA A 218 18.40 20.98 -6.11
N ALA A 219 17.62 20.15 -5.43
CA ALA A 219 16.34 20.53 -4.87
C ALA A 219 16.42 20.47 -3.34
N ILE A 220 15.90 21.51 -2.69
CA ILE A 220 15.67 21.54 -1.25
C ILE A 220 14.17 21.70 -1.02
N ASP A 221 13.62 20.81 -0.20
CA ASP A 221 12.23 20.84 0.25
C ASP A 221 12.22 21.10 1.77
N CYS A 222 11.66 22.23 2.18
CA CYS A 222 11.48 22.59 3.58
C CYS A 222 10.00 22.50 4.00
N GLY A 223 9.69 21.39 4.66
CA GLY A 223 8.39 21.07 5.22
C GLY A 223 8.19 21.53 6.66
N THR A 224 6.97 21.37 7.16
CA THR A 224 6.62 21.60 8.57
C THR A 224 7.41 20.72 9.53
N ASN A 225 7.61 19.43 9.20
CA ASN A 225 8.28 18.48 10.09
C ASN A 225 9.76 18.26 9.76
N SER A 226 10.12 18.36 8.48
CA SER A 226 11.44 17.97 7.98
C SER A 226 11.90 18.82 6.82
N ILE A 227 13.22 18.96 6.68
CA ILE A 227 13.88 19.52 5.51
C ILE A 227 14.64 18.41 4.77
N ARG A 228 14.66 18.48 3.44
CA ARG A 228 15.27 17.46 2.57
C ARG A 228 16.14 18.10 1.50
N LEU A 229 17.22 17.41 1.12
CA LEU A 229 18.09 17.76 -0.01
C LEU A 229 18.19 16.56 -0.96
N LYS A 230 18.18 16.84 -2.27
CA LYS A 230 18.52 15.88 -3.31
C LYS A 230 19.34 16.56 -4.40
N ILE A 231 20.37 15.87 -4.89
CA ILE A 231 21.11 16.28 -6.08
C ILE A 231 20.97 15.19 -7.13
N ALA A 232 20.48 15.54 -8.32
CA ALA A 232 20.27 14.57 -9.38
C ALA A 232 20.68 15.13 -10.73
N ARG A 233 21.09 14.22 -11.61
CA ARG A 233 21.26 14.48 -13.03
C ARG A 233 19.91 14.26 -13.72
N VAL A 234 19.41 15.26 -14.43
CA VAL A 234 18.14 15.23 -15.16
C VAL A 234 18.43 15.31 -16.66
N ASP A 235 17.76 14.47 -17.44
CA ASP A 235 17.76 14.45 -18.89
C ASP A 235 16.34 14.18 -19.43
N GLU A 236 16.21 13.97 -20.75
CA GLU A 236 14.93 13.68 -21.39
C GLU A 236 14.25 12.38 -20.91
N ASN A 237 15.02 11.44 -20.37
CA ASN A 237 14.52 10.13 -19.91
C ASN A 237 14.16 10.11 -18.43
N GLY A 238 14.45 11.19 -17.68
CA GLY A 238 14.11 11.32 -16.26
C GLY A 238 15.27 11.85 -15.43
N MET A 239 15.40 11.34 -14.21
CA MET A 239 16.46 11.76 -13.29
C MET A 239 17.22 10.57 -12.73
N LYS A 240 18.50 10.79 -12.41
CA LYS A 240 19.38 9.85 -11.74
C LYS A 240 20.08 10.53 -10.56
N ASP A 241 19.96 9.93 -9.39
CA ASP A 241 20.55 10.46 -8.16
C ASP A 241 22.08 10.58 -8.27
N VAL A 242 22.60 11.75 -7.91
CA VAL A 242 24.03 12.03 -7.69
C VAL A 242 24.31 11.97 -6.19
N VAL A 243 23.46 12.65 -5.41
CA VAL A 243 23.39 12.52 -3.96
C VAL A 243 21.99 11.97 -3.63
N PRO A 244 21.90 10.81 -2.97
CA PRO A 244 20.62 10.27 -2.56
C PRO A 244 19.93 11.26 -1.59
N ARG A 245 18.62 11.18 -1.52
CA ARG A 245 17.79 12.02 -0.64
C ARG A 245 18.34 12.03 0.80
N MET A 246 18.70 13.22 1.27
CA MET A 246 19.04 13.49 2.65
C MET A 246 17.81 14.04 3.37
N LEU A 247 17.49 13.49 4.54
CA LEU A 247 16.34 13.88 5.36
C LEU A 247 16.82 14.35 6.73
N ARG A 248 16.37 15.52 7.18
CA ARG A 248 16.54 16.01 8.55
C ARG A 248 15.19 16.37 9.14
N VAL A 249 14.85 15.80 10.28
CA VAL A 249 13.61 16.13 11.01
C VAL A 249 13.89 17.29 11.95
N VAL A 250 13.52 18.50 11.51
CA VAL A 250 13.82 19.76 12.20
C VAL A 250 12.62 20.30 12.98
N ARG A 251 11.40 19.78 12.72
CA ARG A 251 10.14 20.26 13.32
C ARG A 251 10.02 21.78 13.25
N LEU A 252 10.24 22.33 12.04
CA LEU A 252 10.20 23.77 11.81
C LEU A 252 8.83 24.37 12.19
N GLY A 253 7.78 23.60 11.97
CA GLY A 253 6.40 23.98 12.23
C GLY A 253 5.92 23.86 13.67
N GLN A 254 6.80 23.54 14.63
CA GLN A 254 6.39 23.38 16.01
C GLN A 254 5.76 24.66 16.56
N GLY A 255 4.58 24.54 17.17
CA GLY A 255 3.86 25.65 17.79
C GLY A 255 3.37 26.73 16.83
N ILE A 256 3.54 26.59 15.50
CA ILE A 256 3.08 27.60 14.53
C ILE A 256 1.56 27.68 14.52
N ASP A 257 0.86 26.56 14.71
CA ASP A 257 -0.60 26.53 14.64
C ASP A 257 -1.26 27.46 15.67
N GLU A 258 -0.63 27.59 16.85
CA GLU A 258 -1.07 28.46 17.93
C GLU A 258 -0.44 29.86 17.86
N THR A 259 0.88 29.92 17.62
CA THR A 259 1.65 31.17 17.76
C THR A 259 1.78 31.99 16.48
N HIS A 260 1.50 31.38 15.32
CA HIS A 260 1.76 31.93 13.99
C HIS A 260 3.20 32.40 13.78
N MET A 261 4.17 31.88 14.54
CA MET A 261 5.58 32.26 14.43
C MET A 261 6.49 31.04 14.53
N PHE A 262 7.63 31.09 13.85
CA PHE A 262 8.71 30.14 14.07
C PHE A 262 9.30 30.29 15.47
N ALA A 263 9.38 29.18 16.19
CA ALA A 263 10.08 29.12 17.46
C ALA A 263 11.60 29.30 17.27
N PRO A 264 12.31 30.02 18.16
CA PRO A 264 13.76 30.25 18.01
C PRO A 264 14.59 28.97 17.93
N ASP A 265 14.25 27.95 18.70
CA ASP A 265 14.92 26.65 18.70
C ASP A 265 14.62 25.83 17.44
N ALA A 266 13.47 26.06 16.77
CA ALA A 266 13.19 25.49 15.45
C ALA A 266 14.05 26.13 14.36
N LEU A 267 14.24 27.45 14.41
CA LEU A 267 15.13 28.17 13.49
C LEU A 267 16.58 27.68 13.63
N GLU A 268 17.04 27.45 14.86
CA GLU A 268 18.40 26.93 15.08
C GLU A 268 18.58 25.51 14.50
N ARG A 269 17.60 24.61 14.70
CA ARG A 269 17.68 23.26 14.11
C ARG A 269 17.69 23.27 12.59
N VAL A 270 16.89 24.11 11.94
CA VAL A 270 16.89 24.20 10.47
C VAL A 270 18.17 24.87 9.95
N LYS A 271 18.75 25.81 10.70
CA LYS A 271 20.05 26.41 10.38
C LYS A 271 21.18 25.37 10.37
N GLU A 272 21.24 24.51 11.38
CA GLU A 272 22.24 23.44 11.43
C GLU A 272 22.08 22.44 10.28
N ALA A 273 20.84 22.10 9.90
CA ALA A 273 20.58 21.29 8.72
C ALA A 273 20.99 22.01 7.41
N ALA A 274 20.77 23.32 7.31
CA ALA A 274 21.16 24.12 6.16
C ALA A 274 22.70 24.18 6.00
N LYS A 275 23.45 24.34 7.09
CA LYS A 275 24.93 24.27 7.08
C LYS A 275 25.42 22.93 6.55
N GLU A 276 24.78 21.84 6.97
CA GLU A 276 25.10 20.50 6.46
C GLU A 276 24.84 20.40 4.94
N PHE A 277 23.71 20.91 4.48
CA PHE A 277 23.38 20.94 3.05
C PHE A 277 24.33 21.83 2.25
N ALA A 278 24.75 22.98 2.79
CA ALA A 278 25.73 23.86 2.17
C ALA A 278 27.05 23.14 1.92
N LYS A 279 27.52 22.35 2.89
CA LYS A 279 28.72 21.52 2.73
C LYS A 279 28.57 20.53 1.59
N VAL A 280 27.47 19.78 1.55
CA VAL A 280 27.21 18.80 0.47
C VAL A 280 27.12 19.49 -0.89
N LEU A 281 26.42 20.62 -0.99
CA LEU A 281 26.31 21.41 -2.21
C LEU A 281 27.69 21.90 -2.70
N SER A 282 28.59 22.27 -1.79
CA SER A 282 29.95 22.71 -2.14
C SER A 282 30.83 21.61 -2.75
N GLU A 283 30.52 20.34 -2.45
CA GLU A 283 31.23 19.16 -2.96
C GLU A 283 30.77 18.76 -4.38
N HIS A 284 29.69 19.36 -4.88
CA HIS A 284 29.07 18.99 -6.16
C HIS A 284 28.88 20.18 -7.10
N LYS A 285 29.25 20.00 -8.37
CA LYS A 285 28.94 20.98 -9.43
C LYS A 285 27.47 20.87 -9.82
N VAL A 286 26.65 21.77 -9.30
CA VAL A 286 25.23 21.90 -9.63
C VAL A 286 25.03 23.07 -10.59
N ASP A 287 24.23 22.83 -11.61
CA ASP A 287 23.85 23.79 -12.64
C ASP A 287 22.76 24.77 -12.16
N ALA A 288 21.92 24.32 -11.23
CA ALA A 288 20.88 25.12 -10.60
C ALA A 288 20.49 24.54 -9.23
N ILE A 289 20.04 25.42 -8.34
CA ILE A 289 19.50 25.07 -7.02
C ILE A 289 18.10 25.69 -6.91
N ARG A 290 17.12 24.92 -6.43
CA ARG A 290 15.81 25.46 -6.04
C ARG A 290 15.50 25.05 -4.61
N PHE A 291 15.26 26.06 -3.76
CA PHE A 291 14.80 25.89 -2.40
C PHE A 291 13.31 26.18 -2.36
N VAL A 292 12.50 25.20 -1.96
CA VAL A 292 11.07 25.34 -1.76
C VAL A 292 10.73 25.29 -0.27
N ALA A 293 9.89 26.23 0.17
CA ALA A 293 9.30 26.25 1.51
C ALA A 293 7.77 26.14 1.42
N THR A 294 7.17 25.40 2.35
CA THR A 294 5.76 24.96 2.27
C THR A 294 4.91 25.52 3.41
N SER A 295 3.91 24.76 3.88
CA SER A 295 2.87 25.19 4.84
C SER A 295 3.40 25.93 6.07
N ALA A 296 4.44 25.44 6.73
CA ALA A 296 4.95 26.11 7.94
C ALA A 296 5.43 27.55 7.68
N THR A 297 6.10 27.77 6.54
CA THR A 297 6.59 29.11 6.16
C THR A 297 5.49 30.01 5.60
N ARG A 298 4.45 29.44 5.01
CA ARG A 298 3.24 30.20 4.65
C ARG A 298 2.53 30.77 5.88
N ASP A 299 2.50 30.01 6.97
CA ASP A 299 1.74 30.35 8.18
C ASP A 299 2.51 31.25 9.16
N ALA A 300 3.85 31.27 9.07
CA ALA A 300 4.70 32.03 9.97
C ALA A 300 4.74 33.53 9.60
N LEU A 301 4.40 34.39 10.57
CA LEU A 301 4.46 35.84 10.43
C LEU A 301 5.90 36.38 10.40
N ASN A 302 6.85 35.67 11.01
CA ASN A 302 8.28 36.00 11.04
C ASN A 302 9.10 35.20 10.00
N ARG A 303 8.49 34.90 8.84
CA ARG A 303 9.14 34.09 7.79
C ARG A 303 10.34 34.77 7.15
N ASP A 304 10.40 36.09 7.15
CA ASP A 304 11.51 36.91 6.66
C ASP A 304 12.83 36.58 7.37
N VAL A 305 12.77 36.33 8.68
CA VAL A 305 13.92 35.89 9.49
C VAL A 305 14.47 34.56 8.98
N PHE A 306 13.57 33.62 8.67
CA PHE A 306 13.94 32.32 8.12
C PHE A 306 14.50 32.44 6.69
N GLU A 307 13.84 33.23 5.82
CA GLU A 307 14.25 33.41 4.43
C GLU A 307 15.65 34.03 4.33
N GLN A 308 15.92 35.05 5.13
CA GLN A 308 17.23 35.71 5.19
C GLN A 308 18.31 34.76 5.71
N MET A 309 18.03 34.02 6.77
CA MET A 309 18.95 33.03 7.33
C MET A 309 19.28 31.93 6.31
N MET A 310 18.31 31.44 5.54
CA MET A 310 18.56 30.43 4.51
C MET A 310 19.38 30.97 3.35
N PHE A 311 19.17 32.23 2.96
CA PHE A 311 20.00 32.88 1.95
C PHE A 311 21.46 33.02 2.38
N GLU A 312 21.71 33.37 3.64
CA GLU A 312 23.07 33.49 4.20
C GLU A 312 23.81 32.13 4.22
N GLU A 313 23.11 31.05 4.54
CA GLU A 313 23.73 29.71 4.65
C GLU A 313 23.85 28.98 3.29
N LEU A 314 22.88 29.15 2.38
CA LEU A 314 22.78 28.36 1.14
C LEU A 314 22.98 29.19 -0.14
N GLY A 315 23.00 30.52 -0.04
CA GLY A 315 23.12 31.43 -1.19
C GLY A 315 21.87 31.52 -2.07
N VAL A 316 20.74 30.94 -1.63
CA VAL A 316 19.46 30.96 -2.35
C VAL A 316 18.32 31.30 -1.39
N HIS A 317 17.39 32.13 -1.84
CA HIS A 317 16.19 32.42 -1.08
C HIS A 317 15.20 31.26 -1.16
N PRO A 318 14.53 30.89 -0.06
CA PRO A 318 13.40 29.98 -0.10
C PRO A 318 12.25 30.55 -0.94
N GLU A 319 11.77 29.77 -1.91
CA GLU A 319 10.53 30.04 -2.61
C GLU A 319 9.36 29.51 -1.76
N VAL A 320 8.58 30.41 -1.17
CA VAL A 320 7.35 30.05 -0.45
C VAL A 320 6.25 29.79 -1.47
N ILE A 321 6.10 28.53 -1.87
CA ILE A 321 5.15 28.15 -2.93
C ILE A 321 3.72 28.08 -2.40
N SER A 322 2.74 28.29 -3.29
CA SER A 322 1.33 28.08 -2.97
C SER A 322 1.04 26.60 -2.76
N GLY A 323 -0.05 26.29 -2.06
CA GLY A 323 -0.49 24.89 -1.90
C GLY A 323 -0.85 24.22 -3.24
N THR A 324 -1.29 24.98 -4.24
CA THR A 324 -1.57 24.44 -5.59
C THR A 324 -0.31 24.10 -6.37
N GLU A 325 0.75 24.90 -6.22
CA GLU A 325 2.06 24.58 -6.81
C GLU A 325 2.71 23.39 -6.09
N GLU A 326 2.61 23.32 -4.77
CA GLU A 326 3.07 22.19 -3.95
C GLU A 326 2.42 20.89 -4.42
N ALA A 327 1.09 20.90 -4.53
CA ALA A 327 0.31 19.80 -5.07
C ALA A 327 0.78 19.37 -6.47
N ALA A 328 0.97 20.31 -7.40
CA ALA A 328 1.38 20.00 -8.77
C ALA A 328 2.77 19.36 -8.83
N LEU A 329 3.72 19.85 -8.03
CA LEU A 329 5.07 19.29 -7.93
C LEU A 329 5.04 17.91 -7.26
N SER A 330 4.26 17.72 -6.18
CA SER A 330 4.10 16.41 -5.54
C SER A 330 3.51 15.38 -6.50
N PHE A 331 2.51 15.76 -7.31
CA PHE A 331 1.97 14.90 -8.35
C PHE A 331 3.02 14.53 -9.42
N LEU A 332 3.81 15.51 -9.88
CA LEU A 332 4.91 15.26 -10.81
C LEU A 332 5.92 14.26 -10.25
N GLY A 333 6.33 14.43 -8.99
CA GLY A 333 7.26 13.51 -8.32
C GLY A 333 6.68 12.10 -8.17
N ALA A 334 5.48 12.00 -7.59
CA ALA A 334 4.83 10.72 -7.31
C ALA A 334 4.54 9.89 -8.57
N THR A 335 4.20 10.56 -9.67
CA THR A 335 3.80 9.88 -10.90
C THR A 335 4.95 9.67 -11.88
N SER A 336 6.11 10.30 -11.69
CA SER A 336 7.24 10.18 -12.63
C SER A 336 8.10 8.93 -12.45
N VAL A 337 8.11 8.33 -11.26
CA VAL A 337 9.02 7.20 -10.93
C VAL A 337 8.30 5.87 -10.82
N VAL A 338 7.02 5.86 -10.42
CA VAL A 338 6.22 4.63 -10.29
C VAL A 338 5.89 4.08 -11.68
N SER A 339 6.20 2.80 -11.93
CA SER A 339 5.82 2.11 -13.17
C SER A 339 4.29 2.05 -13.28
N ARG A 340 3.72 2.92 -14.12
CA ARG A 340 2.26 3.06 -14.31
C ARG A 340 1.62 1.94 -15.11
N LYS A 341 2.40 1.02 -15.68
CA LYS A 341 1.89 -0.02 -16.59
C LYS A 341 0.82 -0.92 -15.96
N ASP A 342 0.81 -1.03 -14.63
CA ASP A 342 -0.12 -1.87 -13.86
C ASP A 342 -1.05 -1.06 -12.94
N LEU A 343 -1.13 0.26 -13.11
CA LEU A 343 -2.00 1.16 -12.36
C LEU A 343 -3.03 1.79 -13.29
N GLN A 344 -4.26 1.94 -12.80
CA GLN A 344 -5.33 2.53 -13.58
C GLN A 344 -5.45 4.03 -13.24
N ALA A 345 -5.40 4.88 -14.26
CA ALA A 345 -5.74 6.31 -14.14
C ALA A 345 -7.27 6.53 -14.10
N PRO A 346 -7.79 7.65 -13.55
CA PRO A 346 -7.05 8.75 -12.91
C PRO A 346 -6.32 8.37 -11.62
N TYR A 347 -5.09 8.86 -11.49
CA TYR A 347 -4.32 8.79 -10.24
C TYR A 347 -4.73 9.94 -9.33
N LEU A 348 -5.01 9.63 -8.06
CA LEU A 348 -5.18 10.64 -7.03
C LEU A 348 -4.02 10.56 -6.04
N VAL A 349 -3.18 11.61 -6.04
CA VAL A 349 -2.05 11.73 -5.13
C VAL A 349 -2.50 12.39 -3.83
N ILE A 350 -2.16 11.76 -2.71
CA ILE A 350 -2.29 12.32 -1.35
C ILE A 350 -0.88 12.63 -0.86
N ASP A 351 -0.54 13.91 -0.73
CA ASP A 351 0.66 14.32 0.00
C ASP A 351 0.28 14.68 1.42
N LEU A 352 0.64 13.84 2.40
CA LEU A 352 0.29 14.07 3.80
C LEU A 352 1.52 14.61 4.55
N GLY A 353 1.62 15.94 4.57
CA GLY A 353 2.66 16.69 5.27
C GLY A 353 2.42 16.88 6.77
N GLY A 354 3.27 17.70 7.39
CA GLY A 354 3.12 18.05 8.81
C GLY A 354 2.05 19.12 9.05
N GLY A 355 1.97 20.13 8.18
CA GLY A 355 1.06 21.27 8.31
C GLY A 355 -0.05 21.31 7.27
N SER A 356 0.13 20.68 6.11
CA SER A 356 -0.87 20.60 5.05
C SER A 356 -0.99 19.18 4.50
N THR A 357 -2.08 18.94 3.78
CA THR A 357 -2.34 17.71 3.03
C THR A 357 -2.91 18.07 1.67
N GLU A 358 -2.24 17.68 0.60
CA GLU A 358 -2.65 17.97 -0.76
C GLU A 358 -3.41 16.78 -1.37
N LEU A 359 -4.51 17.05 -2.07
CA LEU A 359 -5.21 16.10 -2.93
C LEU A 359 -5.05 16.54 -4.38
N VAL A 360 -4.52 15.66 -5.22
CA VAL A 360 -4.21 15.97 -6.62
C VAL A 360 -4.71 14.89 -7.53
N LEU A 361 -5.71 15.21 -8.35
CA LEU A 361 -6.26 14.31 -9.34
C LEU A 361 -5.57 14.53 -10.69
N GLY A 362 -5.05 13.45 -11.27
CA GLY A 362 -4.51 13.42 -12.62
C GLY A 362 -5.58 13.25 -13.70
N GLY A 363 -5.15 13.33 -14.96
CA GLY A 363 -6.00 13.05 -16.10
C GLY A 363 -6.45 11.59 -16.20
N ASP A 364 -7.50 11.36 -16.97
CA ASP A 364 -8.10 10.04 -17.25
C ASP A 364 -7.45 9.30 -18.42
N GLY A 365 -6.47 9.92 -19.09
CA GLY A 365 -5.82 9.39 -20.29
C GLY A 365 -6.66 9.53 -21.57
N VAL A 366 -7.88 10.07 -21.47
CA VAL A 366 -8.80 10.26 -22.60
C VAL A 366 -8.96 11.75 -22.94
N ASN A 367 -9.37 12.54 -21.95
CA ASN A 367 -9.58 13.98 -22.09
C ASN A 367 -8.35 14.77 -21.64
N ILE A 368 -7.68 14.28 -20.59
CA ILE A 368 -6.48 14.87 -20.02
C ILE A 368 -5.46 13.74 -19.88
N ALA A 369 -4.22 13.97 -20.33
CA ALA A 369 -3.16 12.98 -20.21
C ALA A 369 -2.94 12.58 -18.75
N GLU A 370 -2.66 11.30 -18.49
CA GLU A 370 -2.59 10.76 -17.12
C GLU A 370 -1.48 11.40 -16.26
N ASP A 371 -0.46 12.00 -16.89
CA ASP A 371 0.64 12.72 -16.25
C ASP A 371 0.40 14.23 -16.08
N LYS A 372 -0.81 14.70 -16.41
CA LYS A 372 -1.24 16.08 -16.20
C LYS A 372 -2.24 16.16 -15.05
N VAL A 373 -2.12 17.23 -14.27
CA VAL A 373 -3.05 17.55 -13.19
C VAL A 373 -4.38 18.02 -13.79
N ASP A 374 -5.48 17.41 -13.38
CA ASP A 374 -6.85 17.86 -13.66
C ASP A 374 -7.32 18.86 -12.60
N SER A 375 -7.19 18.50 -11.32
CA SER A 375 -7.59 19.35 -10.20
C SER A 375 -6.71 19.09 -8.97
N ALA A 376 -6.51 20.13 -8.16
CA ALA A 376 -5.66 20.08 -6.98
C ALA A 376 -6.20 20.97 -5.85
N TYR A 377 -6.02 20.54 -4.61
CA TYR A 377 -6.34 21.36 -3.44
C TYR A 377 -5.41 21.04 -2.26
N SER A 378 -5.06 22.06 -1.48
CA SER A 378 -4.19 21.97 -0.31
C SER A 378 -5.01 22.25 0.94
N MET A 379 -5.20 21.24 1.78
CA MET A 379 -5.93 21.36 3.06
C MET A 379 -4.97 21.75 4.18
N ASN A 380 -5.41 22.61 5.10
CA ASN A 380 -4.64 22.99 6.29
C ASN A 380 -4.81 21.95 7.41
N ILE A 381 -4.51 20.69 7.10
CA ILE A 381 -4.47 19.56 8.02
C ILE A 381 -3.21 18.76 7.76
N GLY A 382 -2.57 18.25 8.80
CA GLY A 382 -1.33 17.47 8.66
C GLY A 382 -0.94 16.86 10.00
N SER A 383 0.10 16.02 9.99
CA SER A 383 0.45 15.21 11.16
C SER A 383 0.81 16.05 12.39
N VAL A 384 1.58 17.14 12.20
CA VAL A 384 2.00 18.05 13.28
C VAL A 384 0.80 18.86 13.74
N ARG A 385 0.11 19.52 12.79
CA ARG A 385 -1.01 20.42 13.09
C ARG A 385 -2.13 19.73 13.85
N MET A 386 -2.55 18.54 13.42
CA MET A 386 -3.62 17.79 14.09
C MET A 386 -3.19 17.27 15.46
N THR A 387 -1.91 16.94 15.63
CA THR A 387 -1.38 16.55 16.94
C THR A 387 -1.39 17.73 17.91
N GLU A 388 -0.85 18.88 17.49
CA GLU A 388 -0.75 20.07 18.35
C GLU A 388 -2.12 20.66 18.69
N ARG A 389 -3.06 20.65 17.74
CA ARG A 389 -4.38 21.26 17.90
C ARG A 389 -5.36 20.44 18.72
N HIS A 390 -5.28 19.10 18.66
CA HIS A 390 -6.32 18.22 19.22
C HIS A 390 -5.79 17.09 20.10
N LEU A 391 -4.63 16.49 19.80
CA LEU A 391 -4.17 15.23 20.43
C LEU A 391 -3.16 15.49 21.55
N HIS A 392 -3.62 16.13 22.63
CA HIS A 392 -2.75 16.57 23.71
C HIS A 392 -2.33 15.42 24.65
N THR A 393 -3.22 14.45 24.87
CA THR A 393 -2.99 13.32 25.78
C THR A 393 -2.16 12.19 25.12
N ASP A 394 -1.49 11.36 25.92
CA ASP A 394 -0.66 10.23 25.45
C ASP A 394 -1.03 8.89 26.13
N PRO A 395 -1.77 7.98 25.46
CA PRO A 395 -2.40 8.16 24.15
C PRO A 395 -3.57 9.17 24.19
N PRO A 396 -4.01 9.72 23.03
CA PRO A 396 -5.11 10.67 22.98
C PRO A 396 -6.44 10.05 23.42
N THR A 397 -7.34 10.88 23.96
CA THR A 397 -8.69 10.43 24.36
C THR A 397 -9.65 10.33 23.16
N GLU A 398 -10.76 9.62 23.32
CA GLU A 398 -11.79 9.51 22.28
C GLU A 398 -12.40 10.89 21.93
N GLU A 399 -12.53 11.79 22.91
CA GLU A 399 -13.00 13.15 22.68
C GLU A 399 -12.01 13.95 21.82
N GLU A 400 -10.72 13.88 22.13
CA GLU A 400 -9.64 14.50 21.35
C GLU A 400 -9.65 13.97 19.90
N ILE A 401 -9.76 12.66 19.72
CA ILE A 401 -9.83 12.00 18.40
C ILE A 401 -11.09 12.45 17.64
N SER A 402 -12.25 12.47 18.28
CA SER A 402 -13.51 12.93 17.69
C SER A 402 -13.45 14.41 17.26
N CYS A 403 -12.81 15.28 18.05
CA CYS A 403 -12.56 16.67 17.69
C CYS A 403 -11.65 16.79 16.46
N ALA A 404 -10.56 16.02 16.42
CA ALA A 404 -9.67 15.97 15.26
C ALA A 404 -10.40 15.50 14.00
N ILE A 405 -11.21 14.43 14.09
CA ILE A 405 -11.99 13.91 12.96
C ILE A 405 -12.95 14.98 12.41
N LYS A 406 -13.65 15.73 13.27
CA LYS A 406 -14.55 16.80 12.83
C LYS A 406 -13.83 17.91 12.08
N ASP A 407 -12.66 18.33 12.55
CA ASP A 407 -11.84 19.36 11.89
C ASP A 407 -11.31 18.85 10.53
N ILE A 408 -10.83 17.60 10.50
CA ILE A 408 -10.34 16.94 9.29
C ILE A 408 -11.47 16.80 8.26
N ASP A 409 -12.64 16.30 8.65
CA ASP A 409 -13.76 16.10 7.73
C ASP A 409 -14.25 17.43 7.15
N LYS A 410 -14.24 18.52 7.93
CA LYS A 410 -14.55 19.87 7.43
C LYS A 410 -13.56 20.32 6.34
N ASN A 411 -12.27 20.03 6.52
CA ASN A 411 -11.25 20.35 5.51
C ASN A 411 -11.41 19.49 4.26
N ILE A 412 -11.75 18.20 4.41
CA ILE A 412 -12.04 17.30 3.29
C ILE A 412 -13.28 17.78 2.53
N ASP A 413 -14.35 18.17 3.24
CA ASP A 413 -15.56 18.71 2.62
C ASP A 413 -15.27 19.94 1.75
N GLU A 414 -14.35 20.80 2.18
CA GLU A 414 -13.91 21.94 1.37
C GLU A 414 -13.10 21.47 0.16
N ALA A 415 -12.12 20.57 0.33
CA ALA A 415 -11.29 20.09 -0.75
C ALA A 415 -12.10 19.40 -1.87
N LEU A 416 -13.13 18.64 -1.52
CA LEU A 416 -14.00 17.94 -2.46
C LEU A 416 -14.87 18.87 -3.32
N LYS A 417 -14.98 20.15 -2.97
CA LYS A 417 -15.60 21.17 -3.86
C LYS A 417 -14.71 21.52 -5.04
N HIS A 418 -13.39 21.37 -4.87
CA HIS A 418 -12.38 21.79 -5.85
C HIS A 418 -11.76 20.60 -6.60
N VAL A 419 -11.69 19.43 -5.96
CA VAL A 419 -11.10 18.20 -6.53
C VAL A 419 -12.18 17.17 -6.75
N LYS A 420 -12.31 16.67 -7.99
CA LYS A 420 -13.29 15.63 -8.37
C LYS A 420 -12.81 14.23 -7.96
N ALA A 421 -12.54 14.07 -6.67
CA ALA A 421 -11.85 12.91 -6.13
C ALA A 421 -12.55 11.57 -6.42
N GLY A 422 -13.88 11.58 -6.59
CA GLY A 422 -14.64 10.39 -6.98
C GLY A 422 -14.23 9.78 -8.32
N LYS A 423 -13.56 10.52 -9.20
CA LYS A 423 -13.05 9.96 -10.47
C LYS A 423 -11.84 9.05 -10.31
N ALA A 424 -11.20 9.04 -9.14
CA ALA A 424 -9.94 8.34 -8.91
C ALA A 424 -10.10 6.82 -9.09
N ARG A 425 -9.16 6.19 -9.78
CA ARG A 425 -9.05 4.73 -9.91
C ARG A 425 -7.92 4.14 -9.08
N THR A 426 -6.90 4.95 -8.80
CA THR A 426 -5.75 4.58 -7.97
C THR A 426 -5.41 5.71 -7.03
N ILE A 427 -5.23 5.41 -5.74
CA ILE A 427 -4.69 6.35 -4.75
C ILE A 427 -3.18 6.13 -4.65
N ILE A 428 -2.41 7.21 -4.71
CA ILE A 428 -0.97 7.20 -4.45
C ILE A 428 -0.71 8.11 -3.24
N GLY A 429 -0.28 7.54 -2.13
CA GLY A 429 0.06 8.31 -0.94
C GLY A 429 1.57 8.54 -0.83
N VAL A 430 1.98 9.77 -0.53
CA VAL A 430 3.38 10.16 -0.40
C VAL A 430 3.67 10.78 0.97
N SER A 431 4.94 11.11 1.19
CA SER A 431 5.44 11.76 2.40
C SER A 431 5.48 10.87 3.65
N GLY A 432 5.97 11.44 4.74
CA GLY A 432 6.49 10.70 5.87
C GLY A 432 5.46 9.89 6.64
N THR A 433 4.23 10.39 6.77
CA THR A 433 3.15 9.66 7.43
C THR A 433 2.80 8.42 6.63
N VAL A 434 2.50 8.58 5.34
CA VAL A 434 2.08 7.46 4.49
C VAL A 434 3.16 6.37 4.46
N THR A 435 4.41 6.74 4.21
CA THR A 435 5.47 5.74 4.07
C THR A 435 5.79 5.04 5.40
N THR A 436 5.74 5.77 6.54
CA THR A 436 5.88 5.14 7.86
C THR A 436 4.72 4.20 8.18
N MET A 437 3.47 4.57 7.88
CA MET A 437 2.31 3.71 8.12
C MET A 437 2.30 2.49 7.19
N ALA A 438 2.72 2.64 5.93
CA ALA A 438 2.90 1.53 5.01
C ALA A 438 3.99 0.55 5.48
N ALA A 439 5.14 1.04 5.94
CA ALA A 439 6.22 0.23 6.53
C ALA A 439 5.73 -0.58 7.74
N LEU A 440 4.95 0.05 8.61
CA LEU A 440 4.36 -0.59 9.79
C LEU A 440 3.30 -1.62 9.40
N ALA A 441 2.46 -1.32 8.40
CA ALA A 441 1.43 -2.21 7.90
C ALA A 441 2.03 -3.53 7.40
N ILE A 442 3.11 -3.47 6.62
CA ILE A 442 3.79 -4.66 6.09
C ILE A 442 4.74 -5.34 7.10
N GLY A 443 4.77 -4.85 8.34
CA GLY A 443 5.48 -5.50 9.45
C GLY A 443 7.00 -5.32 9.43
N LEU A 444 7.52 -4.25 8.81
CA LEU A 444 8.95 -3.99 8.85
C LEU A 444 9.41 -3.73 10.30
N LYS A 445 10.59 -4.24 10.64
CA LYS A 445 11.26 -3.97 11.93
C LYS A 445 12.17 -2.73 11.86
N HIS A 446 12.74 -2.47 10.69
CA HIS A 446 13.52 -1.29 10.38
C HIS A 446 13.00 -0.66 9.10
N TYR A 447 13.04 0.66 9.01
CA TYR A 447 12.56 1.36 7.82
C TYR A 447 13.42 1.01 6.61
N ASP A 448 12.80 0.45 5.56
CA ASP A 448 13.43 0.18 4.27
C ASP A 448 12.60 0.85 3.18
N HIS A 449 13.13 1.93 2.63
CA HIS A 449 12.45 2.71 1.60
C HIS A 449 12.19 1.90 0.32
N LYS A 450 13.03 0.90 0.00
CA LYS A 450 12.85 0.07 -1.20
C LYS A 450 11.71 -0.92 -1.05
N ALA A 451 11.48 -1.38 0.18
CA ALA A 451 10.35 -2.26 0.50
C ALA A 451 9.02 -1.49 0.59
N VAL A 452 9.08 -0.20 0.87
CA VAL A 452 7.90 0.68 0.99
C VAL A 452 7.48 1.27 -0.35
N ASP A 453 8.43 1.65 -1.20
CA ASP A 453 8.10 2.29 -2.48
C ASP A 453 7.31 1.36 -3.39
N GLY A 454 6.18 1.84 -3.91
CA GLY A 454 5.28 1.10 -4.81
C GLY A 454 4.42 0.04 -4.12
N VAL A 455 4.52 -0.15 -2.80
CA VAL A 455 3.73 -1.17 -2.11
C VAL A 455 2.24 -0.80 -2.12
N LYS A 456 1.39 -1.76 -2.49
CA LYS A 456 -0.06 -1.65 -2.39
C LYS A 456 -0.50 -2.07 -0.99
N ILE A 457 -1.10 -1.14 -0.25
CA ILE A 457 -1.66 -1.37 1.08
C ILE A 457 -3.18 -1.41 0.97
N ALA A 458 -3.79 -2.49 1.45
CA ALA A 458 -5.24 -2.58 1.54
C ALA A 458 -5.78 -1.57 2.56
N LEU A 459 -6.91 -0.93 2.27
CA LEU A 459 -7.44 0.14 3.12
C LEU A 459 -7.77 -0.37 4.53
N ASP A 460 -8.26 -1.61 4.68
CA ASP A 460 -8.49 -2.25 5.97
C ASP A 460 -7.21 -2.40 6.81
N GLN A 461 -6.11 -2.79 6.17
CA GLN A 461 -4.79 -2.87 6.78
C GLN A 461 -4.30 -1.46 7.17
N ALA A 462 -4.54 -0.47 6.32
CA ALA A 462 -4.23 0.94 6.61
C ALA A 462 -4.99 1.44 7.85
N TYR A 463 -6.30 1.21 7.91
CA TYR A 463 -7.13 1.58 9.05
C TYR A 463 -6.67 0.89 10.33
N THR A 464 -6.35 -0.41 10.25
CA THR A 464 -5.88 -1.20 11.41
C THR A 464 -4.55 -0.67 11.95
N VAL A 465 -3.58 -0.38 11.07
CA VAL A 465 -2.29 0.15 11.52
C VAL A 465 -2.44 1.59 12.04
N ASN A 466 -3.27 2.40 11.40
CA ASN A 466 -3.54 3.78 11.82
C ASN A 466 -4.16 3.81 13.21
N ASP A 467 -5.19 3.02 13.45
CA ASP A 467 -5.86 2.90 14.75
C ASP A 467 -4.89 2.42 15.83
N ARG A 468 -4.11 1.36 15.55
CA ARG A 468 -3.13 0.81 16.49
C ARG A 468 -2.12 1.87 16.94
N PHE A 469 -1.55 2.64 16.02
CA PHE A 469 -0.51 3.62 16.36
C PHE A 469 -1.09 4.91 16.91
N LEU A 470 -2.32 5.28 16.56
CA LEU A 470 -3.06 6.37 17.21
C LEU A 470 -3.24 6.10 18.70
N HIS A 471 -3.71 4.92 19.08
CA HIS A 471 -3.97 4.53 20.48
C HIS A 471 -2.73 4.02 21.24
N MET A 472 -1.57 3.98 20.59
CA MET A 472 -0.31 3.58 21.24
C MET A 472 0.38 4.78 21.90
N SER A 473 0.86 4.61 23.13
CA SER A 473 1.63 5.66 23.80
C SER A 473 2.94 6.00 23.08
N ARG A 474 3.44 7.22 23.22
CA ARG A 474 4.72 7.65 22.63
C ARG A 474 5.87 6.77 23.10
N GLU A 475 5.87 6.35 24.37
CA GLU A 475 6.85 5.40 24.91
C GLU A 475 6.86 4.09 24.10
N ARG A 476 5.69 3.48 23.87
CA ARG A 476 5.60 2.25 23.09
C ARG A 476 5.97 2.46 21.62
N ARG A 477 5.56 3.58 21.02
CA ARG A 477 5.94 3.93 19.63
C ARG A 477 7.45 3.98 19.44
N ARG A 478 8.22 4.46 20.44
CA ARG A 478 9.70 4.50 20.39
C ARG A 478 10.34 3.11 20.28
N THR A 479 9.64 2.04 20.63
CA THR A 479 10.16 0.68 20.50
C THR A 479 10.14 0.16 19.05
N TYR A 480 9.47 0.85 18.13
CA TYR A 480 9.41 0.51 16.71
C TYR A 480 10.47 1.27 15.92
N ALA A 481 11.57 0.61 15.58
CA ALA A 481 12.69 1.22 14.85
C ALA A 481 12.34 1.64 13.40
N THR A 482 11.16 1.28 12.89
CA THR A 482 10.57 1.81 11.66
C THR A 482 10.08 3.25 11.78
N ILE A 483 9.76 3.72 12.98
CA ILE A 483 9.30 5.09 13.22
C ILE A 483 10.52 5.95 13.50
N HIS A 484 10.79 6.91 12.61
CA HIS A 484 11.85 7.88 12.85
C HIS A 484 11.60 8.62 14.18
N PRO A 485 12.61 8.81 15.06
CA PRO A 485 12.41 9.42 16.38
C PRO A 485 11.65 10.74 16.36
N GLY A 486 11.98 11.64 15.42
CA GLY A 486 11.28 12.91 15.23
C GLY A 486 9.84 12.82 14.67
N ARG A 487 9.29 11.63 14.42
CA ARG A 487 7.90 11.39 14.01
C ARG A 487 7.05 10.74 15.10
N VAL A 488 7.66 10.24 16.17
CA VAL A 488 6.97 9.53 17.27
C VAL A 488 5.82 10.34 17.85
N ASP A 489 6.05 11.64 18.05
CA ASP A 489 5.09 12.51 18.71
C ASP A 489 3.86 12.77 17.84
N VAL A 490 4.02 12.77 16.50
CA VAL A 490 3.02 13.24 15.54
C VAL A 490 2.39 12.14 14.68
N VAL A 491 2.83 10.89 14.82
CA VAL A 491 2.29 9.76 14.04
C VAL A 491 0.79 9.57 14.27
N GLY A 492 0.28 9.87 15.47
CA GLY A 492 -1.16 9.81 15.78
C GLY A 492 -1.97 10.80 14.94
N GLY A 493 -1.57 12.08 14.87
CA GLY A 493 -2.25 13.07 14.03
C GLY A 493 -2.23 12.69 12.56
N GLY A 494 -1.10 12.15 12.08
CA GLY A 494 -0.99 11.63 10.72
C GLY A 494 -1.92 10.43 10.45
N ALA A 495 -2.05 9.52 11.41
CA ALA A 495 -2.92 8.34 11.31
C ALA A 495 -4.40 8.73 11.17
N VAL A 496 -4.88 9.73 11.93
CA VAL A 496 -6.27 10.21 11.82
C VAL A 496 -6.50 10.82 10.43
N VAL A 497 -5.62 11.72 9.97
CA VAL A 497 -5.74 12.36 8.65
C VAL A 497 -5.76 11.30 7.54
N LEU A 498 -4.82 10.36 7.56
CA LEU A 498 -4.72 9.32 6.53
C LEU A 498 -5.99 8.45 6.49
N SER A 499 -6.47 7.97 7.64
CA SER A 499 -7.70 7.18 7.70
C SER A 499 -8.91 7.93 7.15
N ARG A 500 -9.12 9.18 7.57
CA ARG A 500 -10.26 9.98 7.12
C ARG A 500 -10.20 10.28 5.63
N VAL A 501 -9.04 10.68 5.11
CA VAL A 501 -8.87 10.93 3.67
C VAL A 501 -9.16 9.65 2.87
N LEU A 502 -8.57 8.50 3.22
CA LEU A 502 -8.80 7.25 2.50
C LEU A 502 -10.28 6.83 2.52
N GLU A 503 -10.96 6.91 3.66
CA GLU A 503 -12.38 6.58 3.78
C GLU A 503 -13.27 7.50 2.93
N ARG A 504 -13.00 8.81 2.96
CA ARG A 504 -13.75 9.79 2.17
C ARG A 504 -13.53 9.57 0.68
N LEU A 505 -12.30 9.34 0.24
CA LEU A 505 -11.99 9.05 -1.16
C LEU A 505 -12.67 7.76 -1.65
N ALA A 506 -12.64 6.69 -0.86
CA ALA A 506 -13.30 5.44 -1.21
C ALA A 506 -14.82 5.62 -1.36
N LYS A 507 -15.43 6.43 -0.48
CA LYS A 507 -16.86 6.79 -0.57
C LYS A 507 -17.18 7.60 -1.81
N GLU A 508 -16.40 8.64 -2.12
CA GLU A 508 -16.59 9.47 -3.32
C GLU A 508 -16.46 8.63 -4.60
N ALA A 509 -15.48 7.73 -4.67
CA ALA A 509 -15.29 6.85 -5.83
C ALA A 509 -16.45 5.87 -6.02
N TYR A 510 -16.94 5.29 -4.92
CA TYR A 510 -18.12 4.43 -4.98
C TYR A 510 -19.37 5.20 -5.47
N GLN A 511 -19.54 6.45 -5.03
CA GLN A 511 -20.67 7.28 -5.44
C GLN A 511 -20.57 7.76 -6.90
N ASP A 512 -19.38 8.09 -7.39
CA ASP A 512 -19.16 8.55 -8.76
C ASP A 512 -19.36 7.45 -9.79
N HIS A 513 -18.78 6.26 -9.56
CA HIS A 513 -18.70 5.23 -10.58
C HIS A 513 -18.93 3.79 -10.07
N GLY A 514 -19.42 3.61 -8.84
CA GLY A 514 -19.73 2.28 -8.25
C GLY A 514 -18.51 1.39 -8.00
N GLY A 515 -17.30 1.93 -8.15
CA GLY A 515 -16.05 1.19 -8.01
C GLY A 515 -15.52 1.29 -6.59
N VAL A 516 -14.92 0.22 -6.08
CA VAL A 516 -14.37 0.20 -4.72
C VAL A 516 -12.87 0.45 -4.80
N LEU A 517 -12.40 1.52 -4.14
CA LEU A 517 -10.98 1.72 -3.88
C LEU A 517 -10.59 0.84 -2.69
N GLU A 518 -9.97 -0.30 -2.97
CA GLU A 518 -9.60 -1.29 -1.93
C GLU A 518 -8.17 -1.09 -1.42
N THR A 519 -7.34 -0.35 -2.15
CA THR A 519 -5.92 -0.17 -1.84
C THR A 519 -5.44 1.24 -2.15
N PHE A 520 -4.38 1.68 -1.47
CA PHE A 520 -3.53 2.78 -1.93
C PHE A 520 -2.09 2.29 -2.18
N VAL A 521 -1.37 2.97 -3.06
CA VAL A 521 0.05 2.73 -3.33
C VAL A 521 0.87 3.72 -2.51
N ALA A 522 1.79 3.25 -1.67
CA ALA A 522 2.75 4.15 -1.03
C ALA A 522 3.87 4.51 -2.01
N SER A 523 4.30 5.76 -2.03
CA SER A 523 5.40 6.22 -2.87
C SER A 523 6.43 7.00 -2.04
N GLU A 524 7.69 6.66 -2.23
CA GLU A 524 8.85 7.39 -1.71
C GLU A 524 9.15 8.67 -2.50
N HIS A 525 8.49 8.82 -3.65
CA HIS A 525 8.63 9.93 -4.57
C HIS A 525 7.48 10.91 -4.42
N GLY A 526 7.79 12.18 -4.21
CA GLY A 526 6.82 13.24 -3.94
C GLY A 526 7.41 14.62 -4.25
N LEU A 527 7.11 15.62 -3.42
CA LEU A 527 7.50 17.02 -3.65
C LEU A 527 8.97 17.22 -4.07
N LEU A 528 9.93 16.66 -3.33
CA LEU A 528 11.36 16.81 -3.59
C LEU A 528 11.77 16.32 -5.00
N ASP A 529 11.23 15.18 -5.41
CA ASP A 529 11.45 14.61 -6.73
C ASP A 529 10.77 15.44 -7.83
N GLY A 530 9.58 15.98 -7.54
CA GLY A 530 8.88 16.93 -8.40
C GLY A 530 9.66 18.21 -8.63
N ILE A 531 10.18 18.83 -7.57
CA ILE A 531 11.05 20.02 -7.63
C ILE A 531 12.28 19.73 -8.48
N THR A 532 12.92 18.58 -8.25
CA THR A 532 14.13 18.17 -8.97
C THR A 532 13.87 18.03 -10.47
N LEU A 533 12.79 17.34 -10.84
CA LEU A 533 12.42 17.13 -12.24
C LEU A 533 11.97 18.42 -12.94
N ASP A 534 11.15 19.23 -12.28
CA ASP A 534 10.71 20.52 -12.81
C ASP A 534 11.89 21.45 -13.04
N LEU A 535 12.77 21.60 -12.05
CA LEU A 535 13.98 22.42 -12.17
C LEU A 535 14.88 21.91 -13.31
N GLY A 536 15.17 20.61 -13.34
CA GLY A 536 16.00 20.02 -14.39
C GLY A 536 15.44 20.23 -15.80
N ARG A 537 14.13 20.05 -15.98
CA ARG A 537 13.46 20.30 -17.26
C ARG A 537 13.54 21.77 -17.68
N ARG A 538 13.31 22.70 -16.75
CA ARG A 538 13.42 24.15 -17.02
C ARG A 538 14.86 24.56 -17.36
N THR A 539 15.85 24.03 -16.64
CA THR A 539 17.28 24.31 -16.91
C THR A 539 17.74 23.71 -18.24
N LEU A 540 17.23 22.55 -18.65
CA LEU A 540 17.50 21.98 -19.98
C LEU A 540 16.91 22.85 -21.10
N ALA A 541 15.70 23.38 -20.91
CA ALA A 541 15.04 24.22 -21.91
C ALA A 541 15.74 25.56 -22.14
N THR A 542 16.53 26.05 -21.18
CA THR A 542 17.30 27.30 -21.29
C THR A 542 18.74 27.10 -21.81
N ARG A 543 19.15 25.86 -22.13
CA ARG A 543 20.50 25.48 -22.62
C ARG A 543 20.50 24.86 -24.03
#